data_AF-A0A2E9PTS2-F1
#
_entry.id   AF-A0A2E9PTS2-F1
#
_cell.length_a   1.000
_cell.length_b   1.000
_cell.length_c   1.000
_cell.angle_alpha   90.00
_cell.angle_beta   90.00
_cell.angle_gamma   90.00
#
_symmetry.space_group_name_H-M   'P 1'
#
loop_
_entity.id
_entity.type
_entity.pdbx_description
1 polymer ?
#
loop_
_entity_poly.entity_id
_entity_poly.type
_entity_poly.pdbx_seq_one_letter_code
_entity_poly.pdbx_strand_id
1 'polypeptide(L)' 'MPEYEDVRLQSGLMKANQITGSGASIVATTCANCQIRLSDLNEFYGLHVKCVSVTELVADALVMNGG' A
#
# COMPACT_ATOMS: atom_id res chain seq x y z
N MET A 1 -4.52 18.48 -6.20
CA MET A 1 -4.13 19.14 -7.47
C MET A 1 -4.17 18.07 -8.55
N PRO A 2 -5.35 17.88 -9.17
CA PRO A 2 -5.54 16.94 -10.28
C PRO A 2 -4.53 17.16 -11.42
N GLU A 3 -4.12 18.41 -11.64
CA GLU A 3 -3.16 18.80 -12.68
C GLU A 3 -1.76 18.18 -12.55
N TYR A 4 -1.41 17.64 -11.38
CA TYR A 4 -0.11 16.97 -11.14
C TYR A 4 -0.24 15.46 -10.94
N GLU A 5 -1.41 14.88 -11.21
CA GLU A 5 -1.68 13.45 -10.97
C GLU A 5 -0.71 12.53 -11.69
N ASP A 6 -0.56 12.71 -13.00
CA ASP A 6 0.33 11.85 -13.81
C ASP A 6 1.78 11.94 -13.33
N VAL A 7 2.31 13.14 -13.15
CA VAL A 7 3.69 13.37 -12.67
C VAL A 7 3.90 12.71 -11.30
N ARG A 8 2.90 12.87 -10.42
CA ARG A 8 2.89 12.32 -9.07
C ARG A 8 2.83 10.78 -9.08
N LEU A 9 2.13 10.16 -10.01
CA LEU A 9 2.08 8.70 -10.18
C LEU A 9 3.39 8.18 -10.78
N GLN A 10 3.91 8.83 -11.83
CA GLN A 10 5.18 8.49 -12.48
C GLN A 10 6.37 8.53 -11.51
N SER A 11 6.42 9.51 -10.61
CA SER A 11 7.46 9.57 -9.56
C SER A 11 7.47 8.35 -8.62
N GLY A 12 6.35 7.62 -8.55
CA GLY A 12 6.19 6.41 -7.74
C GLY A 12 6.76 5.14 -8.36
N LEU A 13 7.26 5.17 -9.60
CA LEU A 13 7.76 3.98 -10.32
C LEU A 13 8.81 3.20 -9.52
N MET A 14 9.76 3.90 -8.87
CA MET A 14 10.78 3.23 -8.05
C MET A 14 10.15 2.45 -6.90
N LYS A 15 9.11 2.99 -6.26
CA LYS A 15 8.41 2.31 -5.15
C LYS A 15 7.62 1.12 -5.66
N ALA A 16 6.94 1.25 -6.80
CA ALA A 16 6.24 0.15 -7.48
C ALA A 16 7.20 -1.02 -7.77
N ASN A 17 8.37 -0.73 -8.36
CA ASN A 17 9.39 -1.74 -8.64
C ASN A 17 9.92 -2.41 -7.36
N GLN A 18 10.10 -1.65 -6.28
CA GLN A 18 10.50 -2.20 -4.97
C GLN A 18 9.44 -3.16 -4.41
N ILE A 19 8.16 -2.80 -4.52
CA ILE A 19 7.05 -3.65 -4.06
C ILE A 19 7.01 -4.94 -4.87
N THR A 20 7.02 -4.86 -6.20
CA THR A 20 7.03 -6.05 -7.07
C THR A 20 8.25 -6.92 -6.82
N GLY A 21 9.44 -6.33 -6.72
CA GLY A 21 10.70 -7.05 -6.47
C GLY A 21 10.77 -7.71 -5.09
N SER A 22 9.95 -7.26 -4.12
CA SER A 22 9.88 -7.89 -2.80
C SER A 22 9.14 -9.23 -2.79
N GLY A 23 8.28 -9.49 -3.79
CA GLY A 23 7.38 -10.64 -3.81
C GLY A 23 6.32 -10.65 -2.70
N ALA A 24 6.11 -9.52 -2.01
CA ALA A 24 5.14 -9.42 -0.93
C ALA A 24 3.70 -9.46 -1.45
N SER A 25 2.82 -10.19 -0.75
CA SER A 25 1.37 -10.17 -0.99
C SER A 25 0.65 -9.08 -0.18
N ILE A 26 1.27 -8.58 0.88
CA ILE A 26 0.74 -7.56 1.79
C ILE A 26 1.79 -6.46 1.98
N VAL A 27 1.38 -5.21 1.85
CA VAL A 27 2.20 -4.03 2.15
C VAL A 27 1.54 -3.25 3.28
N ALA A 28 2.25 -3.08 4.40
CA ALA A 28 1.73 -2.36 5.56
C ALA A 28 2.30 -0.94 5.69
N THR A 29 1.51 0.01 6.19
CA THR A 29 1.96 1.38 6.44
C THR A 29 1.38 1.96 7.74
N THR A 30 2.08 2.91 8.35
CA THR A 30 1.62 3.58 9.59
C THR A 30 0.95 4.92 9.33
N CYS A 31 0.98 5.42 8.09
CA CYS A 31 0.49 6.75 7.75
C CYS A 31 -0.68 6.66 6.77
N ALA A 32 -1.80 7.29 7.12
CA ALA A 32 -3.01 7.32 6.28
C ALA A 32 -2.73 7.88 4.87
N ASN A 33 -1.90 8.92 4.77
CA ASN A 33 -1.50 9.45 3.47
C ASN A 33 -0.69 8.44 2.66
N CYS A 34 0.19 7.67 3.30
CA CYS A 34 0.91 6.60 2.61
C CYS A 34 -0.03 5.49 2.16
N GLN A 35 -1.08 5.17 2.93
CA GLN A 35 -2.06 4.17 2.53
C GLN A 35 -2.81 4.56 1.25
N ILE A 36 -3.24 5.82 1.16
CA ILE A 36 -3.88 6.36 -0.06
C ILE A 36 -2.88 6.31 -1.23
N ARG A 37 -1.67 6.84 -1.03
CA ARG A 37 -0.66 6.92 -2.11
C ARG A 37 -0.19 5.55 -2.59
N LEU A 38 -0.07 4.57 -1.70
CA LEU A 38 0.24 3.19 -2.07
C LEU A 38 -0.93 2.51 -2.79
N SER A 39 -2.17 2.85 -2.43
CA SER A 39 -3.35 2.35 -3.14
C SER A 39 -3.43 2.91 -4.55
N ASP A 40 -3.17 4.22 -4.74
CA ASP A 40 -3.06 4.82 -6.08
C ASP A 40 -2.01 4.10 -6.93
N LEU A 41 -0.83 3.82 -6.37
CA LEU A 41 0.25 3.11 -7.07
C LEU A 41 -0.10 1.65 -7.37
N ASN A 42 -0.79 0.99 -6.43
CA ASN A 42 -1.25 -0.39 -6.59
C ASN A 42 -2.21 -0.53 -7.78
N GLU A 43 -3.15 0.41 -7.91
CA GLU A 43 -4.08 0.49 -9.04
C GLU A 43 -3.35 0.87 -10.33
N PHE A 44 -2.60 1.97 -10.32
CA PHE A 44 -1.96 2.51 -11.53
C PHE A 44 -0.93 1.56 -12.15
N TYR A 45 -0.12 0.87 -11.33
CA TYR A 45 0.92 -0.04 -11.80
C TYR A 45 0.50 -1.52 -11.78
N GLY A 46 -0.71 -1.86 -11.33
CA GLY A 46 -1.18 -3.24 -11.24
C GLY A 46 -0.31 -4.11 -10.34
N LEU A 47 -0.03 -3.66 -9.11
CA LEU A 47 0.89 -4.37 -8.21
C LEU A 47 0.26 -5.59 -7.54
N HIS A 48 -1.08 -5.66 -7.51
CA HIS A 48 -1.86 -6.77 -6.96
C HIS A 48 -1.52 -7.14 -5.50
N VAL A 49 -1.14 -6.15 -4.69
CA VAL A 49 -0.87 -6.33 -3.26
C VAL A 49 -2.04 -5.85 -2.40
N LYS A 50 -2.20 -6.43 -1.20
CA LYS A 50 -3.12 -5.90 -0.17
C LYS A 50 -2.39 -4.79 0.60
N CYS A 51 -2.78 -3.54 0.38
CA CYS A 51 -2.31 -2.41 1.18
C CYS A 51 -3.12 -2.31 2.48
N VAL A 52 -2.45 -2.40 3.64
CA VAL A 52 -3.08 -2.31 4.97
C VAL A 52 -2.37 -1.29 5.85
N SER A 53 -3.05 -0.79 6.86
CA SER A 53 -2.37 -0.12 7.97
C SER A 53 -1.68 -1.15 8.87
N VAL A 54 -0.64 -0.74 9.60
CA VAL A 54 -0.01 -1.58 10.63
C VAL A 54 -1.02 -1.93 11.73
N THR A 55 -1.95 -1.02 12.05
CA THR A 55 -3.01 -1.27 13.03
C THR A 55 -3.95 -2.38 12.58
N GLU A 56 -4.40 -2.38 11.32
CA GLU A 56 -5.20 -3.48 10.74
C GLU A 56 -4.42 -4.79 10.74
N LEU A 57 -3.15 -4.76 10.34
CA LEU A 57 -2.29 -5.96 10.33
C LEU A 57 -2.15 -6.57 11.73
N VAL A 58 -1.95 -5.73 12.75
CA VAL A 58 -1.87 -6.19 14.15
C VAL A 58 -3.23 -6.68 14.63
N ALA A 59 -4.32 -5.98 14.31
CA ALA A 59 -5.67 -6.38 14.70
C ALA A 59 -6.05 -7.75 14.13
N ASP A 60 -5.72 -8.03 12.86
CA ASP A 60 -5.92 -9.33 12.21
C ASP A 60 -5.10 -10.45 12.90
N ALA A 61 -3.97 -10.11 13.52
CA ALA A 61 -3.09 -11.04 14.22
C ALA A 61 -3.46 -11.27 15.69
N LEU A 62 -4.36 -10.47 16.27
CA LEU A 62 -4.79 -10.64 17.65
C LEU A 62 -5.65 -11.90 17.79
N VAL A 63 -5.21 -12.84 18.62
CA VAL A 63 -6.02 -13.99 19.04
C VAL A 63 -7.11 -13.49 19.98
N MET A 64 -8.35 -13.43 19.50
CA MET A 64 -9.49 -13.14 20.35
C MET A 64 -9.82 -14.36 21.21
N ASN A 65 -9.35 -14.36 22.46
CA ASN A 65 -9.78 -15.34 23.47
C ASN A 65 -11.17 -14.94 23.98
N GLY A 66 -12.22 -15.21 23.19
CA GLY A 66 -13.60 -14.99 23.61
C GLY A 66 -14.63 -15.19 22.50
N GLY A 67 -15.26 -16.37 22.48
CA GLY A 67 -16.46 -16.70 21.71
C GLY A 67 -16.37 -18.00 20.94
#